data_AF-A0AAC9X117-F1
#
_entry.id   AF-A0AAC9X117-F1
#
_cell.length_a   1.000
_cell.length_b   1.000
_cell.length_c   1.000
_cell.angle_alpha   90.00
_cell.angle_beta   90.00
_cell.angle_gamma   90.00
#
_symmetry.space_group_name_H-M   'P 1'
#
loop_
_entity.id
_entity.type
_entity.pdbx_description
1 polymer ?
#
loop_
_entity_poly.entity_id
_entity_poly.type
_entity_poly.pdbx_seq_one_letter_code
_entity_poly.pdbx_strand_id
1 'polypeptide(L)'
;MGAASVSDLISRYGGNLPRYTSYPTAASFTEAVGSQQVAGWLKALPENEPVSLYFHVPFCDELCRFCGCNTSVMRHEDGRLAYGDLLREEMRRIVALVGNNAQ
;
A
#
# COMPACT_ATOMS: atom_id res chain seq x y z
N MET A 1 32.97 9.04 -31.98
CA MET A 1 31.96 9.63 -31.07
C MET A 1 32.14 8.95 -29.74
N GLY A 2 32.81 9.62 -28.79
CA GLY A 2 33.14 9.02 -27.48
C GLY A 2 31.87 8.84 -26.66
N ALA A 3 31.71 7.67 -26.04
CA ALA A 3 30.63 7.43 -25.09
C ALA A 3 30.74 8.44 -23.93
N ALA A 4 29.61 8.97 -23.48
CA ALA A 4 29.55 9.88 -22.34
C ALA A 4 30.13 9.20 -21.10
N SER A 5 30.91 9.93 -20.29
CA SER A 5 31.43 9.37 -19.04
C SER A 5 30.29 9.13 -18.06
N VAL A 6 30.49 8.22 -17.10
CA VAL A 6 29.50 7.98 -16.02
C VAL A 6 29.18 9.27 -15.26
N SER A 7 30.18 10.13 -15.04
CA SER A 7 29.98 11.44 -14.42
C SER A 7 29.05 12.34 -15.24
N ASP A 8 29.20 12.35 -16.57
CA ASP A 8 28.33 13.12 -17.47
C ASP A 8 26.88 12.60 -17.42
N LEU A 9 26.70 11.28 -17.33
CA LEU A 9 25.39 10.66 -17.25
C LEU A 9 24.70 10.98 -15.90
N ILE A 10 25.44 10.88 -14.79
CA ILE A 10 24.91 11.24 -13.46
C ILE A 10 24.56 12.73 -13.41
N SER A 11 25.39 13.60 -13.97
CA SER A 11 25.08 15.04 -14.01
C SER A 11 23.84 15.36 -14.84
N ARG A 12 23.54 14.57 -15.88
CA ARG A 12 22.37 14.78 -16.75
C ARG A 12 21.09 14.14 -16.20
N TYR A 13 21.19 13.01 -15.52
CA TYR A 13 20.02 12.18 -15.17
C TYR A 13 19.86 11.88 -13.67
N GLY A 14 20.83 12.22 -12.81
CA GLY A 14 20.82 11.90 -11.38
C GLY A 14 19.96 12.82 -10.50
N GLY A 15 19.14 13.69 -11.09
CA GLY A 15 18.25 14.61 -10.38
C GLY A 15 16.99 13.94 -9.82
N ASN A 16 16.00 14.75 -9.46
CA ASN A 16 14.69 14.26 -9.02
C ASN A 16 13.98 13.54 -10.16
N LEU A 17 13.91 12.22 -10.07
CA LEU A 17 13.18 11.35 -10.98
C LEU A 17 11.88 10.85 -10.32
N PRO A 18 10.84 10.53 -11.11
CA PRO A 18 9.68 9.83 -10.59
C PRO A 18 10.11 8.52 -9.94
N ARG A 19 9.68 8.30 -8.69
CA ARG A 19 9.81 7.00 -8.05
C ARG A 19 8.66 6.12 -8.50
N TYR A 20 8.95 5.15 -9.36
CA TYR A 20 7.97 4.15 -9.78
C TYR A 20 7.91 3.03 -8.75
N THR A 21 7.00 3.16 -7.78
CA THR A 21 6.71 2.12 -6.78
C THR A 21 5.68 1.10 -7.27
N SER A 22 4.92 1.44 -8.32
CA SER A 22 3.97 0.57 -9.02
C SER A 22 3.81 1.03 -10.48
N TYR A 23 3.29 0.15 -11.33
CA TYR A 23 2.83 0.50 -12.67
C TYR A 23 1.49 -0.18 -12.98
N PRO A 24 0.44 0.56 -13.38
CA PRO A 24 0.35 2.02 -13.42
C PRO A 24 0.55 2.67 -12.04
N THR A 25 0.85 3.97 -12.03
CA THR A 25 1.08 4.70 -10.76
C THR A 25 -0.24 4.98 -10.05
N ALA A 26 -0.20 5.32 -8.76
CA ALA A 26 -1.38 5.72 -8.00
C ALA A 26 -2.09 6.96 -8.59
N ALA A 27 -1.38 7.82 -9.33
CA ALA A 27 -1.96 8.94 -10.04
C ALA A 27 -2.93 8.52 -11.18
N SER A 28 -2.88 7.25 -11.58
CA SER A 28 -3.80 6.66 -12.56
C SER A 28 -5.04 6.03 -11.92
N PHE A 29 -5.21 6.09 -10.58
CA PHE A 29 -6.40 5.57 -9.92
C PHE A 29 -7.63 6.41 -10.29
N THR A 30 -8.74 5.73 -10.56
CA THR A 30 -10.03 6.35 -10.90
C THR A 30 -11.15 5.66 -10.13
N GLU A 31 -12.31 6.30 -10.06
CA GLU A 31 -13.51 5.73 -9.41
C GLU A 31 -14.12 4.54 -10.18
N ALA A 32 -13.56 4.15 -11.33
CA ALA A 32 -14.01 2.98 -12.10
C ALA A 32 -13.78 1.66 -11.36
N VAL A 33 -12.84 1.63 -10.41
CA VAL A 33 -12.60 0.48 -9.52
C VAL A 33 -13.23 0.77 -8.16
N GLY A 34 -14.36 0.12 -7.90
CA GLY A 34 -15.09 0.21 -6.65
C GLY A 34 -15.20 -1.13 -5.92
N SER A 35 -16.08 -1.17 -4.91
CA SER A 35 -16.28 -2.34 -4.05
C SER A 35 -16.70 -3.59 -4.81
N GLN A 36 -17.50 -3.45 -5.88
CA GLN A 36 -17.94 -4.60 -6.69
C GLN A 36 -16.80 -5.25 -7.45
N GLN A 37 -15.91 -4.46 -8.06
CA GLN A 37 -14.74 -4.95 -8.79
C GLN A 37 -13.79 -5.68 -7.84
N VAL A 38 -13.48 -5.05 -6.70
CA VAL A 38 -12.61 -5.65 -5.66
C VAL A 38 -13.20 -6.95 -5.12
N ALA A 39 -14.49 -6.99 -4.81
CA ALA A 39 -15.15 -8.22 -4.36
C ALA A 39 -15.10 -9.33 -5.41
N GLY A 40 -15.23 -9.00 -6.70
CA GLY A 40 -15.08 -9.95 -7.79
C GLY A 40 -13.67 -10.53 -7.88
N TRP A 41 -12.64 -9.69 -7.75
CA TRP A 41 -11.24 -10.15 -7.75
C TRP A 41 -10.90 -11.03 -6.55
N LEU A 42 -11.35 -10.65 -5.35
CA LEU A 42 -11.12 -11.43 -4.13
C LEU A 42 -11.77 -12.82 -4.20
N LYS A 43 -12.99 -12.92 -4.75
CA LYS A 43 -13.69 -14.20 -4.95
C LYS A 43 -13.04 -15.09 -6.01
N ALA A 44 -12.25 -14.50 -6.91
CA ALA A 44 -11.58 -15.22 -7.99
C ALA A 44 -10.16 -15.66 -7.61
N LEU A 45 -9.70 -15.40 -6.38
CA LEU A 45 -8.40 -15.84 -5.90
C LEU A 45 -8.32 -17.38 -5.88
N PRO A 46 -7.24 -17.99 -6.40
CA PRO A 46 -7.05 -19.43 -6.32
C PRO A 46 -6.81 -19.88 -4.87
N GLU A 47 -7.43 -21.00 -4.48
CA GLU A 47 -7.39 -21.53 -3.11
C GLU A 47 -5.97 -21.86 -2.62
N ASN A 48 -5.07 -22.20 -3.55
CA ASN A 48 -3.70 -22.66 -3.26
C ASN A 48 -2.63 -21.61 -3.61
N GLU A 49 -3.02 -20.37 -3.86
CA GLU A 49 -2.06 -19.29 -4.14
C GLU A 49 -1.63 -18.62 -2.82
N PRO A 50 -0.31 -18.49 -2.55
CA PRO A 50 0.14 -17.80 -1.36
C PRO A 50 -0.25 -16.33 -1.43
N VAL A 51 -0.96 -15.86 -0.40
CA VAL A 51 -1.34 -14.46 -0.27
C VAL A 51 -0.33 -13.69 0.57
N SER A 52 -0.06 -12.45 0.16
CA SER A 52 0.70 -11.48 0.96
C SER A 52 -0.28 -10.51 1.62
N LEU A 53 -0.11 -10.27 2.93
CA LEU A 53 -0.94 -9.35 3.70
C LEU A 53 -0.17 -8.08 4.03
N TYR A 54 -0.78 -6.93 3.76
CA TYR A 54 -0.26 -5.62 4.13
C TYR A 54 -1.22 -4.93 5.09
N PHE A 55 -0.70 -4.51 6.25
CA PHE A 55 -1.44 -3.72 7.23
C PHE A 55 -0.80 -2.35 7.34
N HIS A 56 -1.60 -1.31 7.18
CA HIS A 56 -1.14 0.06 7.41
C HIS A 56 -1.34 0.42 8.88
N VAL A 57 -0.28 0.84 9.57
CA VAL A 57 -0.35 1.36 10.95
C VAL A 57 0.01 2.86 10.90
N PRO A 58 -0.97 3.78 10.87
CA PRO A 58 -0.76 5.19 10.55
C PRO A 58 -0.39 6.03 11.79
N PHE A 59 0.33 5.44 12.74
CA PHE A 59 0.61 6.05 14.04
C PHE A 59 2.10 6.12 14.32
N CYS A 60 2.54 7.31 14.73
CA CYS A 60 3.86 7.56 15.29
C CYS A 60 3.72 8.16 16.68
N ASP A 61 4.71 7.95 17.55
CA ASP A 61 4.81 8.68 18.82
C ASP A 61 5.14 10.15 18.58
N GLU A 62 5.97 10.42 17.57
CA GLU A 62 6.36 11.74 17.11
C GLU A 62 6.53 11.76 15.59
N LEU A 63 6.29 12.91 14.95
CA LEU A 63 6.50 13.08 13.52
C LEU A 63 7.88 13.66 13.23
N CYS A 64 8.65 12.93 12.42
CA CYS A 64 9.91 13.43 11.88
C CYS A 64 9.65 14.59 10.91
N ARG A 65 10.49 15.64 10.97
CA ARG A 65 10.34 16.83 10.08
C ARG A 65 10.41 16.52 8.59
N PHE A 66 11.05 15.42 8.22
CA PHE A 66 11.20 14.95 6.83
C PHE A 66 10.15 13.89 6.44
N CYS A 67 9.21 13.55 7.32
CA CYS A 67 8.25 12.48 7.07
C CYS A 67 7.27 12.87 5.95
N GLY A 68 7.20 12.03 4.92
CA GLY A 68 6.20 12.11 3.84
C GLY A 68 5.27 10.89 3.80
N CYS A 69 5.21 10.12 4.88
CA CYS A 69 4.36 8.93 4.98
C CYS A 69 2.91 9.33 5.27
N ASN A 70 1.95 8.49 4.87
CA ASN A 70 0.59 8.58 5.38
C ASN A 70 0.59 8.12 6.85
N THR A 71 0.69 9.07 7.78
CA THR A 71 0.78 8.78 9.22
C THR A 71 0.42 10.00 10.05
N SER A 72 0.19 9.81 11.34
CA SER A 72 -0.21 10.84 12.30
C SER A 72 0.36 10.56 13.70
N VAL A 73 0.43 11.58 14.56
CA VAL A 73 0.75 11.36 15.98
C VAL A 73 -0.47 10.83 16.70
N MET A 74 -0.36 9.67 17.34
CA MET A 74 -1.42 9.11 18.20
C MET A 74 -0.90 8.95 19.61
N ARG A 75 -1.26 9.87 20.52
CA ARG A 75 -0.78 9.85 21.91
C ARG A 75 -1.57 8.94 22.84
N HIS A 76 -2.84 8.69 22.51
CA HIS A 76 -3.73 7.88 23.33
C HIS A 76 -3.70 6.42 22.88
N GLU A 77 -3.43 5.52 23.83
CA GLU A 77 -3.43 4.08 23.59
C GLU A 77 -4.80 3.58 23.10
N ASP A 78 -5.89 4.11 23.68
CA ASP A 78 -7.26 3.76 23.29
C ASP A 78 -7.52 3.95 21.79
N GLY A 79 -6.96 5.01 21.18
CA GLY A 79 -7.07 5.23 19.74
C GLY A 79 -6.34 4.19 18.90
N ARG A 80 -5.20 3.68 19.39
CA ARG A 80 -4.44 2.60 18.73
C ARG A 80 -5.18 1.28 18.84
N LEU A 81 -5.73 0.97 20.01
CA LEU A 81 -6.52 -0.23 20.24
C LEU A 81 -7.80 -0.23 19.40
N ALA A 82 -8.54 0.88 19.39
CA ALA A 82 -9.73 1.04 18.56
C ALA A 82 -9.43 0.85 17.07
N TYR A 83 -8.30 1.35 16.57
CA TYR A 83 -7.88 1.10 15.19
C TYR A 83 -7.55 -0.38 14.94
N GLY A 84 -6.92 -1.05 15.89
CA GLY A 84 -6.71 -2.49 15.85
C GLY A 84 -8.02 -3.28 15.72
N ASP A 85 -9.07 -2.84 16.42
CA ASP A 85 -10.40 -3.45 16.32
C ASP A 85 -11.05 -3.21 14.95
N LEU A 86 -10.87 -2.03 14.36
CA LEU A 86 -11.30 -1.73 12.99
C LEU A 86 -10.59 -2.62 11.97
N LEU A 87 -9.27 -2.81 12.10
CA LEU A 87 -8.52 -3.73 11.23
C LEU A 87 -9.02 -5.17 11.35
N ARG A 88 -9.36 -5.63 12.56
CA ARG A 88 -9.95 -6.97 12.77
C ARG A 88 -11.30 -7.09 12.08
N GLU A 89 -12.12 -6.06 12.16
CA GLU A 89 -13.43 -6.04 11.50
C GLU A 89 -13.30 -6.02 9.97
N GLU A 90 -12.37 -5.25 9.42
CA GLU A 90 -12.06 -5.26 8.00
C GLU A 90 -11.56 -6.64 7.54
N MET A 91 -10.62 -7.26 8.28
CA MET A 91 -10.14 -8.61 7.99
C MET A 91 -11.29 -9.62 7.92
N ARG A 92 -12.24 -9.58 8.86
CA ARG A 92 -13.42 -10.48 8.83
C ARG A 92 -14.22 -10.30 7.55
N ARG A 93 -14.40 -9.06 7.08
CA ARG A 93 -15.13 -8.76 5.83
C ARG A 93 -14.39 -9.29 4.60
N ILE A 94 -13.07 -9.12 4.56
CA ILE A 94 -12.23 -9.64 3.46
C ILE A 94 -12.24 -11.16 3.45
N VAL A 95 -12.05 -11.82 4.59
CA VAL A 95 -12.12 -13.29 4.72
C VAL A 95 -13.48 -13.82 4.27
N ALA A 96 -14.58 -13.15 4.63
CA ALA A 96 -15.91 -13.53 4.19
C ALA A 96 -16.11 -13.41 2.66
N LEU A 97 -15.37 -12.54 1.98
CA LEU A 97 -15.39 -12.39 0.52
C LEU A 97 -14.52 -13.42 -0.20
N VAL A 98 -13.34 -13.73 0.33
CA VAL A 98 -12.46 -14.77 -0.22
C VAL A 98 -13.07 -16.16 -0.04
N GLY A 99 -13.81 -16.36 1.06
CA GLY A 99 -14.42 -17.64 1.42
C GLY A 99 -13.45 -18.55 2.17
N ASN A 100 -14.00 -19.43 3.01
CA ASN A 100 -13.24 -20.54 3.59
C ASN A 100 -13.31 -21.71 2.62
N ASN A 101 -12.51 -21.68 1.56
CA ASN A 101 -12.35 -22.86 0.71
C ASN A 101 -11.26 -23.78 1.29
N ALA A 102 -11.45 -24.15 2.56
CA ALA A 102 -10.80 -25.32 3.11
C ALA A 102 -11.61 -26.54 2.65
N GLN A 103 -11.24 -27.09 1.50
CA GLN A 103 -11.50 -28.49 1.16
C GLN A 103 -10.20 -29.28 1.37
#